data_AF-A0A2R7L3M7-F1
#
_entry.id   AF-A0A2R7L3M7-F1
#
_cell.length_a   1.000
_cell.length_b   1.000
_cell.length_c   1.000
_cell.angle_alpha   90.00
_cell.angle_beta   90.00
_cell.angle_gamma   90.00
#
_symmetry.space_group_name_H-M   'P 1'
#
loop_
_entity.id
_entity.type
_entity.pdbx_description
1 polymer ?
#
loop_
_entity_poly.entity_id
_entity_poly.type
_entity_poly.pdbx_seq_one_letter_code
_entity_poly.pdbx_strand_id
1 'polypeptide(L)'
;MNLSPHEIEIIRNICQDITANFKNHILIVELVRRYHLSETTITKGFKAQYGYTIYRYRLQKCMEYAKRQIESGVQIKNIQHELHYKTTGSFARAYRKIYGQSPKKKV
;
A
#
# COMPACT_ATOMS: atom_id res chain seq x y z
N MET A 1 16.48 -15.67 -2.76
CA MET A 1 16.16 -15.91 -1.34
C MET A 1 15.34 -17.17 -1.28
N ASN A 2 15.68 -18.11 -0.42
CA ASN A 2 14.88 -19.32 -0.21
C ASN A 2 14.02 -19.11 1.05
N LEU A 3 12.72 -19.33 0.97
CA LEU A 3 11.78 -19.19 2.08
C LEU A 3 11.22 -20.56 2.42
N SER A 4 11.06 -20.86 3.70
CA SER A 4 10.32 -22.05 4.13
C SER A 4 8.82 -21.93 3.79
N PRO A 5 8.08 -23.04 3.68
CA PRO A 5 6.63 -23.00 3.48
C PRO A 5 5.89 -22.15 4.51
N HIS A 6 6.35 -22.18 5.77
CA HIS A 6 5.80 -21.38 6.86
C HIS A 6 6.04 -19.87 6.65
N GLU A 7 7.24 -19.47 6.24
CA GLU A 7 7.52 -18.05 5.94
C GLU A 7 6.72 -17.55 4.73
N ILE A 8 6.50 -18.39 3.72
CA ILE A 8 5.65 -18.06 2.57
C ILE A 8 4.20 -17.80 3.02
N GLU A 9 3.68 -18.62 3.94
CA GLU A 9 2.35 -18.42 4.51
C GLU A 9 2.26 -17.11 5.28
N ILE A 10 3.25 -16.83 6.13
CA ILE A 10 3.31 -15.56 6.88
C ILE A 10 3.36 -14.37 5.92
N ILE A 11 4.18 -14.41 4.88
CA ILE A 11 4.27 -13.33 3.89
C ILE A 11 2.94 -13.14 3.16
N ARG A 12 2.19 -14.22 2.91
CA ARG A 12 0.83 -14.14 2.37
C ARG A 12 -0.13 -13.45 3.34
N ASN A 13 -0.08 -13.79 4.63
CA ASN A 13 -0.89 -13.15 5.66
C ASN A 13 -0.56 -11.66 5.80
N ILE A 14 0.72 -11.29 5.77
CA ILE A 14 1.16 -9.89 5.73
C ILE A 14 0.53 -9.16 4.54
N CYS A 15 0.49 -9.78 3.35
CA CYS A 15 -0.14 -9.18 2.17
C CYS A 15 -1.65 -8.97 2.35
N GLN A 16 -2.34 -9.94 2.96
CA GLN A 16 -3.77 -9.82 3.28
C GLN A 16 -4.02 -8.69 4.29
N ASP A 17 -3.22 -8.60 5.34
CA ASP A 17 -3.28 -7.53 6.34
C ASP A 17 -3.09 -6.14 5.72
N ILE A 18 -2.07 -5.99 4.86
CA ILE A 18 -1.83 -4.74 4.14
C ILE A 18 -3.00 -4.42 3.21
N THR A 19 -3.58 -5.43 2.56
CA THR A 19 -4.72 -5.24 1.64
C THR A 19 -5.99 -4.86 2.39
N ALA A 20 -6.22 -5.38 3.60
CA ALA A 20 -7.35 -5.02 4.43
C ALA A 20 -7.19 -3.62 5.05
N ASN A 21 -5.96 -3.22 5.38
CA ASN A 21 -5.67 -1.99 6.12
C ASN A 21 -4.88 -0.96 5.31
N PHE A 22 -4.95 -1.00 3.97
CA PHE A 22 -4.07 -0.21 3.09
C PHE A 22 -4.14 1.30 3.31
N LYS A 23 -5.26 1.81 3.83
CA LYS A 23 -5.44 3.24 4.15
C LYS A 23 -4.49 3.69 5.28
N ASN A 24 -4.18 2.78 6.21
CA ASN A 24 -3.32 3.04 7.34
C ASN A 24 -1.86 2.74 7.01
N HIS A 25 -0.95 3.52 7.60
CA HIS A 25 0.47 3.25 7.48
C HIS A 25 0.85 2.12 8.43
N ILE A 26 1.15 0.94 7.90
CA ILE A 26 1.73 -0.16 8.68
C ILE A 26 3.25 0.04 8.73
N LEU A 27 3.80 0.09 9.93
CA LEU A 27 5.24 0.16 10.14
C LEU A 27 5.85 -1.24 10.06
N ILE A 28 7.04 -1.35 9.48
CA ILE A 28 7.74 -2.64 9.37
C ILE A 28 7.98 -3.28 10.74
N VAL A 29 8.27 -2.47 11.76
CA VAL A 29 8.45 -2.92 13.16
C VAL A 29 7.19 -3.56 13.75
N GLU A 30 6.00 -3.14 13.32
CA GLU A 30 4.74 -3.75 13.76
C GLU A 30 4.56 -5.13 13.13
N LEU A 31 4.95 -5.28 11.86
CA LEU A 31 4.92 -6.58 11.18
C LEU A 31 5.92 -7.56 11.80
N VAL A 32 7.14 -7.09 12.11
CA VAL A 32 8.15 -7.90 12.81
C VAL A 32 7.61 -8.41 14.14
N ARG A 33 7.01 -7.52 14.95
CA ARG A 33 6.43 -7.88 16.25
C ARG A 33 5.24 -8.84 16.12
N ARG A 34 4.36 -8.63 15.15
CA ARG A 34 3.13 -9.42 14.95
C ARG A 34 3.42 -10.82 14.41
N TYR A 35 4.34 -10.93 13.46
CA TYR A 35 4.56 -12.15 12.70
C TYR A 35 5.83 -12.91 13.11
N HIS A 36 6.60 -12.37 14.05
CA HIS A 36 7.82 -12.98 14.58
C HIS A 36 8.85 -13.35 13.50
N LEU A 37 8.87 -12.61 12.38
CA LEU A 37 9.87 -12.71 11.34
C LEU A 37 10.80 -11.50 11.36
N SER A 38 12.06 -11.70 11.00
CA SER A 38 13.00 -10.60 10.85
C SER A 38 12.54 -9.61 9.78
N GLU A 39 12.89 -8.33 9.94
CA GLU A 39 12.60 -7.30 8.95
C GLU A 39 13.16 -7.67 7.56
N THR A 40 14.36 -8.28 7.52
CA THR A 40 14.97 -8.75 6.28
C THR A 40 14.12 -9.84 5.63
N THR A 41 13.62 -10.81 6.41
CA THR A 41 12.78 -11.89 5.90
C THR A 41 11.48 -11.32 5.32
N ILE A 42 10.82 -10.43 6.06
CA ILE A 42 9.57 -9.79 5.63
C ILE A 42 9.79 -8.99 4.35
N THR A 43 10.78 -8.08 4.32
CA THR A 43 10.97 -7.17 3.19
C THR A 43 11.46 -7.88 1.94
N LYS A 44 12.50 -8.73 2.04
CA LYS A 44 13.03 -9.46 0.88
C LYS A 44 12.08 -10.56 0.43
N GLY A 45 11.44 -11.26 1.36
CA GLY A 45 10.48 -12.30 1.06
C GLY A 45 9.23 -11.76 0.37
N PHE A 46 8.66 -10.67 0.89
CA PHE A 46 7.53 -10.00 0.24
C PHE A 46 7.87 -9.54 -1.18
N LYS A 47 9.06 -8.95 -1.38
CA LYS A 47 9.52 -8.55 -2.72
C LYS A 47 9.74 -9.75 -3.64
N ALA A 48 10.27 -10.85 -3.14
CA ALA A 48 10.47 -12.07 -3.93
C ALA A 48 9.13 -12.69 -4.36
N GLN A 49 8.12 -12.67 -3.50
CA GLN A 49 6.81 -13.27 -3.76
C GLN A 49 5.89 -12.39 -4.62
N TYR A 50 5.94 -11.05 -4.44
CA TYR A 50 5.00 -10.12 -5.09
C TYR A 50 5.65 -9.16 -6.09
N GLY A 51 6.98 -9.16 -6.22
CA GLY A 51 7.72 -8.27 -7.13
C GLY A 51 7.81 -6.80 -6.68
N TYR A 52 7.17 -6.44 -5.56
CA TYR A 52 7.10 -5.08 -5.05
C TYR A 52 7.53 -5.00 -3.58
N THR A 53 8.00 -3.82 -3.15
CA THR A 53 8.16 -3.57 -1.72
C THR A 53 6.78 -3.44 -1.07
N ILE A 54 6.68 -3.72 0.23
CA ILE A 54 5.46 -3.51 1.04
C ILE A 54 4.91 -2.09 0.85
N TYR A 55 5.79 -1.08 0.90
CA TYR A 55 5.41 0.31 0.65
C TYR A 55 4.78 0.51 -0.74
N ARG A 56 5.41 -0.02 -1.80
CA ARG A 56 4.91 0.13 -3.17
C ARG A 56 3.58 -0.60 -3.36
N TYR A 57 3.44 -1.80 -2.78
CA TYR A 57 2.20 -2.57 -2.81
C TYR A 57 1.05 -1.81 -2.12
N ARG A 58 1.27 -1.32 -0.89
CA ARG A 58 0.29 -0.50 -0.17
C ARG A 58 -0.08 0.76 -0.96
N LEU A 59 0.93 1.47 -1.49
CA LEU A 59 0.72 2.68 -2.28
C LEU A 59 -0.17 2.38 -3.49
N GLN A 60 0.06 1.27 -4.18
CA GLN A 60 -0.79 0.85 -5.29
C GLN A 60 -2.24 0.62 -4.84
N LYS A 61 -2.48 -0.07 -3.71
CA LYS A 61 -3.83 -0.24 -3.15
C LYS A 61 -4.51 1.08 -2.78
N CYS A 62 -3.78 2.02 -2.16
CA CYS A 62 -4.29 3.37 -1.91
C CYS A 62 -4.72 4.08 -3.20
N MET A 63 -3.93 3.98 -4.26
CA MET A 63 -4.21 4.67 -5.52
C MET A 63 -5.26 3.97 -6.38
N GLU A 64 -5.38 2.65 -6.29
CA GLU A 64 -6.51 1.88 -6.84
C GLU A 64 -7.82 2.31 -6.18
N TYR A 65 -7.85 2.42 -4.86
CA TYR A 65 -8.99 2.97 -4.12
C TYR A 65 -9.31 4.41 -4.54
N ALA A 66 -8.30 5.28 -4.55
CA ALA A 66 -8.48 6.68 -4.93
C ALA A 66 -9.07 6.84 -6.33
N LYS A 67 -8.58 6.06 -7.30
CA LYS A 67 -9.11 6.07 -8.67
C LYS A 67 -10.60 5.75 -8.71
N ARG A 68 -11.03 4.68 -8.03
CA ARG A 68 -12.46 4.29 -7.94
C ARG A 68 -13.32 5.37 -7.29
N GLN A 69 -12.84 5.98 -6.20
CA GLN A 69 -13.56 7.06 -5.53
C GLN A 69 -13.70 8.30 -6.41
N ILE A 70 -12.64 8.68 -7.14
CA ILE A 70 -12.68 9.79 -8.11
C ILE A 70 -13.69 9.50 -9.22
N GLU A 71 -13.68 8.28 -9.76
CA GLU A 71 -14.63 7.84 -10.78
C GLU A 71 -16.08 7.82 -10.27
N SER A 72 -16.27 7.62 -8.97
CA SER A 72 -17.57 7.70 -8.30
C SER A 72 -17.97 9.13 -7.89
N GLY A 73 -17.22 10.15 -8.30
CA GLY A 73 -17.53 11.56 -8.04
C GLY A 73 -17.10 12.10 -6.69
N VAL A 74 -16.38 11.32 -5.87
CA VAL A 74 -15.91 11.77 -4.55
C VAL A 74 -14.88 12.88 -4.72
N GLN A 75 -14.98 13.91 -3.87
CA GLN A 75 -14.05 15.04 -3.92
C GLN A 75 -12.62 14.60 -3.56
N ILE A 76 -11.64 15.04 -4.37
CA ILE A 76 -10.22 14.74 -4.16
C ILE A 76 -9.76 15.08 -2.74
N LYS A 77 -10.27 16.17 -2.15
CA LYS A 77 -9.96 16.57 -0.78
C LYS A 77 -10.39 15.50 0.24
N ASN A 78 -11.58 14.93 0.09
CA ASN A 78 -12.07 13.88 0.99
C ASN A 78 -11.22 12.62 0.88
N ILE A 79 -10.87 12.20 -0.34
CA ILE A 79 -10.01 11.04 -0.59
C ILE A 79 -8.61 11.26 0.01
N GLN A 80 -8.06 12.47 -0.13
CA GLN A 80 -6.79 12.86 0.49
C GLN A 80 -6.85 12.71 2.02
N HIS A 81 -7.92 13.17 2.66
CA HIS A 81 -8.11 13.02 4.10
C HIS A 81 -8.26 11.55 4.53
N GLU A 82 -9.05 10.75 3.80
CA GLU A 82 -9.26 9.32 4.07
C GLU A 82 -7.98 8.49 3.93
N LEU A 83 -7.06 8.90 3.05
CA LEU A 83 -5.76 8.26 2.86
C LEU A 83 -4.65 8.91 3.69
N HIS A 84 -5.01 9.77 4.65
CA HIS A 84 -4.11 10.44 5.60
C HIS A 84 -2.99 11.25 4.96
N TYR A 85 -3.20 11.78 3.74
CA TYR A 85 -2.28 12.73 3.15
C TYR A 85 -2.50 14.11 3.77
N LYS A 86 -1.42 14.80 4.16
CA LYS A 86 -1.50 16.13 4.79
C LYS A 86 -2.00 17.21 3.84
N THR A 87 -1.70 17.08 2.55
CA THR A 87 -2.07 18.07 1.52
C THR A 87 -2.48 17.40 0.22
N THR A 88 -3.35 18.06 -0.55
CA THR A 88 -3.75 17.62 -1.90
C THR A 88 -2.54 17.46 -2.84
N GLY A 89 -1.54 18.33 -2.73
CA GLY A 89 -0.30 18.22 -3.52
C GLY A 89 0.51 16.96 -3.20
N SER A 90 0.58 16.56 -1.93
CA SER A 90 1.26 15.30 -1.54
C SER A 90 0.53 14.07 -2.07
N PHE A 91 -0.80 14.06 -1.99
CA PHE A 91 -1.65 13.04 -2.59
C PHE A 91 -1.48 12.97 -4.12
N ALA A 92 -1.53 14.12 -4.81
CA ALA A 92 -1.39 14.18 -6.26
C ALA A 92 -0.03 13.65 -6.76
N ARG A 93 1.06 13.94 -6.03
CA ARG A 93 2.39 13.35 -6.33
C ARG A 93 2.38 11.83 -6.19
N ALA A 94 1.76 11.31 -5.14
CA ALA A 94 1.65 9.87 -4.92
C ALA A 94 0.78 9.18 -5.99
N TYR A 95 -0.33 9.79 -6.38
CA TYR A 95 -1.20 9.33 -7.46
C TYR A 95 -0.47 9.31 -8.80
N ARG A 96 0.26 10.39 -9.12
CA ARG A 96 1.08 10.47 -10.34
C ARG A 96 2.20 9.44 -10.38
N LYS A 97 2.78 9.09 -9.22
CA LYS A 97 3.79 8.01 -9.15
C LYS A 97 3.24 6.66 -9.61
N ILE A 98 1.95 6.40 -9.41
CA ILE A 98 1.29 5.16 -9.83
C ILE A 98 0.74 5.24 -11.25
N TYR A 99 0.11 6.35 -11.64
CA TYR A 99 -0.63 6.46 -12.90
C TYR A 99 -0.01 7.37 -13.97
N GLY A 100 1.14 8.00 -13.70
CA GLY A 100 1.80 8.92 -14.64
C GLY A 100 1.14 10.29 -14.77
N GLN A 101 -0.08 10.48 -14.26
CA GLN A 101 -0.84 11.73 -14.32
C GLN A 101 -1.41 12.14 -12.96
N SER A 102 -1.71 13.43 -12.80
CA SER A 102 -2.41 13.94 -11.60
C SER A 102 -3.87 13.46 -11.55
N PRO A 103 -4.45 13.32 -10.35
CA PRO A 103 -5.86 13.02 -10.20
C PRO A 103 -6.68 14.17 -10.78
N LYS A 104 -7.57 13.87 -11.73
CA LYS A 104 -8.50 14.83 -12.34
C LYS A 104 -9.92 14.32 -12.11
N LYS A 105 -10.85 15.22 -11.82
CA LYS A 105 -12.27 14.85 -11.93
C LYS A 105 -12.56 14.45 -13.38
N LYS A 106 -13.32 13.39 -13.57
CA LYS A 106 -14.03 13.24 -14.85
C LYS A 106 -15.04 14.40 -14.89
N VAL A 107 -14.85 15.26 -15.88
CA VAL A 107 -15.84 16.27 -16.28
C VAL A 107 -16.99 15.55 -16.97
#